data_AF-A0A158BQ07-F1
#
_entry.id   AF-A0A158BQ07-F1
#
_cell.length_a   1.000
_cell.length_b   1.000
_cell.length_c   1.000
_cell.angle_alpha   90.00
_cell.angle_beta   90.00
_cell.angle_gamma   90.00
#
_symmetry.space_group_name_H-M   'P 1'
#
loop_
_entity.id
_entity.type
_entity.pdbx_description
1 polymer ?
#
loop_
_entity_poly.entity_id
_entity_poly.type
_entity_poly.pdbx_seq_one_letter_code
_entity_poly.pdbx_strand_id
1 'polypeptide(L)'
;MGFPRPFVTEIDHCLAGRGGDLQVLVTLRDGAAPPDHVRTRFDQVFRDLSDAAMWGAMAGQTFVPASSFLKLLTPAGSQSRPELLWTFAGRNVDPGCLLVIENLIHAQYGEVGGVASLRLGGELALGHDSVGSELPGDFEPYPFTVEYGFEDPQVLVDVTFADRQDVEKLAPFRIAWRAWEGIAIRGGFADATYRPGHASMMVKDDLRIVSTGLGAAYGRVSIADAGFYCLVNMLQTLHDRGVPIESVEIE
;
A
#
# COMPACT_ATOMS: atom_id res chain seq x y z
N MET A 1 -4.73 8.58 -20.45
CA MET A 1 -3.59 9.52 -20.41
C MET A 1 -3.32 9.85 -18.95
N GLY A 2 -2.10 9.58 -18.45
CA GLY A 2 -1.74 9.86 -17.05
C GLY A 2 -1.69 11.36 -16.74
N PHE A 3 -1.81 11.72 -15.47
CA PHE A 3 -1.67 13.10 -15.01
C PHE A 3 -0.17 13.48 -14.91
N PRO A 4 0.18 14.77 -15.06
CA PRO A 4 1.58 15.20 -14.95
C PRO A 4 2.14 14.89 -13.56
N ARG A 5 3.30 14.23 -13.52
CA ARG A 5 4.06 13.96 -12.29
C ARG A 5 4.93 15.18 -11.94
N PRO A 6 5.02 15.59 -10.66
CA PRO A 6 5.74 16.81 -10.25
C PRO A 6 7.27 16.62 -10.13
N PHE A 7 7.74 15.38 -10.29
CA PHE A 7 9.14 14.98 -10.31
C PHE A 7 9.34 13.85 -11.30
N VAL A 8 10.60 13.57 -11.62
CA VAL A 8 10.99 12.45 -12.49
C VAL A 8 11.03 11.17 -11.66
N THR A 9 10.38 10.12 -12.18
CA THR A 9 10.49 8.76 -11.65
C THR A 9 11.32 7.91 -12.62
N GLU A 10 12.35 7.24 -12.13
CA GLU A 10 13.24 6.40 -12.94
C GLU A 10 13.29 4.98 -12.36
N ILE A 11 13.28 3.99 -13.25
CA ILE A 11 13.72 2.65 -12.90
C ILE A 11 15.24 2.62 -13.04
N ASP A 12 15.95 2.38 -11.93
CA ASP A 12 17.41 2.33 -11.88
C ASP A 12 17.90 0.91 -11.60
N HIS A 13 18.36 0.23 -12.66
CA HIS A 13 18.93 -1.10 -12.56
C HIS A 13 20.28 -1.15 -11.81
N CYS A 14 20.95 -0.01 -11.63
CA CYS A 14 22.17 0.10 -10.82
C CYS A 14 21.89 0.26 -9.33
N LEU A 15 20.64 0.58 -8.95
CA LEU A 15 20.18 0.69 -7.56
C LEU A 15 19.83 -0.69 -6.96
N ALA A 16 20.00 -1.79 -7.69
CA ALA A 16 19.81 -3.12 -7.11
C ALA A 16 20.87 -3.41 -6.04
N GLY A 17 20.45 -3.55 -4.79
CA GLY A 17 21.32 -4.02 -3.71
C GLY A 17 21.83 -5.44 -3.97
N ARG A 18 22.86 -5.87 -3.24
CA ARG A 18 23.31 -7.28 -3.24
C ARG A 18 22.18 -8.15 -2.67
N GLY A 19 21.37 -8.78 -3.54
CA GLY A 19 20.32 -9.71 -3.11
C GLY A 19 18.97 -9.57 -3.82
N GLY A 20 18.79 -8.60 -4.72
CA GLY A 20 17.51 -8.42 -5.43
C GLY A 20 16.48 -7.57 -4.67
N ASP A 21 16.81 -7.08 -3.47
CA ASP A 21 15.96 -6.20 -2.67
C ASP A 21 15.48 -4.97 -3.46
N LEU A 22 14.22 -4.59 -3.24
CA LEU A 22 13.65 -3.35 -3.76
C LEU A 22 14.24 -2.16 -3.00
N GLN A 23 14.79 -1.22 -3.74
CA GLN A 23 15.33 0.04 -3.23
C GLN A 23 14.48 1.20 -3.73
N VAL A 24 14.11 2.08 -2.80
CA VAL A 24 13.36 3.30 -3.06
C VAL A 24 14.24 4.47 -2.63
N LEU A 25 14.72 5.24 -3.61
CA LEU A 25 15.56 6.39 -3.39
C LEU A 25 14.80 7.67 -3.75
N VAL A 26 14.61 8.55 -2.77
CA VAL A 26 13.98 9.86 -2.95
C VAL A 26 15.04 10.93 -2.79
N THR A 27 15.17 11.80 -3.78
CA THR A 27 16.04 12.98 -3.72
C THR A 27 15.18 14.22 -3.52
N LEU A 28 15.48 15.03 -2.51
CA LEU A 28 14.78 16.29 -2.23
C LEU A 28 15.39 17.46 -3.03
N ARG A 29 14.58 18.48 -3.34
CA ARG A 29 15.00 19.62 -4.18
C ARG A 29 16.08 20.49 -3.52
N ASP A 30 16.04 20.62 -2.21
CA ASP A 30 17.00 21.41 -1.46
C ASP A 30 18.08 20.49 -0.91
N GLY A 31 19.32 20.67 -1.37
CA GLY A 31 20.48 19.80 -1.10
C GLY A 31 20.91 19.66 0.37
N ALA A 32 20.14 20.19 1.31
CA ALA A 32 20.33 20.02 2.74
C ALA A 32 19.78 18.67 3.21
N ALA A 33 20.22 18.23 4.40
CA ALA A 33 19.62 17.08 5.05
C ALA A 33 18.13 17.35 5.33
N PRO A 34 17.22 16.42 5.03
CA PRO A 34 15.80 16.59 5.35
C PRO A 34 15.60 16.82 6.84
N PRO A 35 14.70 17.75 7.22
CA PRO A 35 14.23 17.85 8.58
C PRO A 35 13.64 16.52 9.07
N ASP A 36 13.74 16.24 10.37
CA ASP A 36 13.29 14.97 10.96
C ASP A 36 11.80 14.67 10.71
N HIS A 37 10.95 15.71 10.65
CA HIS A 37 9.53 15.54 10.36
C HIS A 37 9.26 15.04 8.93
N VAL A 38 10.08 15.45 7.95
CA VAL A 38 10.01 14.95 6.57
C VAL A 38 10.39 13.47 6.53
N ARG A 39 11.50 13.11 7.20
CA ARG A 39 11.94 11.71 7.29
C ARG A 39 10.87 10.83 7.95
N THR A 40 10.35 11.27 9.09
CA THR A 40 9.33 10.53 9.86
C THR A 40 8.07 10.30 9.04
N ARG A 41 7.66 11.28 8.23
CA ARG A 41 6.49 11.19 7.36
C ARG A 41 6.67 10.11 6.29
N PHE A 42 7.79 10.11 5.57
CA PHE A 42 8.09 9.05 4.60
C PHE A 42 8.28 7.68 5.28
N ASP A 43 8.95 7.63 6.44
CA ASP A 43 9.11 6.39 7.19
C ASP A 43 7.76 5.81 7.64
N GLN A 44 6.76 6.65 7.94
CA GLN A 44 5.41 6.18 8.25
C GLN A 44 4.75 5.57 7.01
N VAL A 45 4.82 6.27 5.87
CA VAL A 45 4.27 5.80 4.59
C VAL A 45 4.82 4.42 4.23
N PHE A 46 6.14 4.23 4.33
CA PHE A 46 6.78 2.97 3.98
C PHE A 46 6.60 1.88 5.02
N ARG A 47 6.37 2.24 6.29
CA ARG A 47 5.93 1.29 7.31
C ARG A 47 4.51 0.80 7.03
N ASP A 48 3.58 1.69 6.71
CA ASP A 48 2.21 1.31 6.34
C ASP A 48 2.22 0.39 5.10
N LEU A 49 3.00 0.72 4.08
CA LEU A 49 3.18 -0.15 2.91
C LEU A 49 3.72 -1.53 3.30
N SER A 50 4.79 -1.58 4.10
CA SER A 50 5.38 -2.83 4.57
C SER A 50 4.39 -3.65 5.39
N ASP A 51 3.69 -3.03 6.33
CA ASP A 51 2.79 -3.71 7.25
C ASP A 51 1.59 -4.32 6.50
N ALA A 52 1.02 -3.62 5.52
CA ALA A 52 -0.04 -4.19 4.67
C ALA A 52 0.50 -5.26 3.73
N ALA A 53 1.63 -5.01 3.07
CA ALA A 53 2.20 -5.93 2.08
C ALA A 53 2.73 -7.22 2.72
N MET A 54 3.15 -7.22 4.00
CA MET A 54 3.48 -8.42 4.76
C MET A 54 2.32 -9.42 4.91
N TRP A 55 1.10 -8.96 4.66
CA TRP A 55 -0.11 -9.77 4.63
C TRP A 55 -0.63 -9.98 3.19
N GLY A 56 0.20 -9.80 2.18
CA GLY A 56 -0.17 -10.12 0.79
C GLY A 56 -0.99 -9.05 0.08
N ALA A 57 -1.16 -7.85 0.65
CA ALA A 57 -1.93 -6.77 0.01
C ALA A 57 -1.43 -6.42 -1.41
N MET A 58 -0.13 -6.59 -1.66
CA MET A 58 0.54 -6.26 -2.93
C MET A 58 0.76 -7.50 -3.83
N ALA A 59 -0.03 -8.56 -3.64
CA ALA A 59 0.11 -9.80 -4.43
C ALA A 59 -0.41 -9.69 -5.87
N GLY A 60 -1.36 -8.76 -6.10
CA GLY A 60 -2.00 -8.58 -7.40
C GLY A 60 -2.81 -9.81 -7.83
N GLN A 61 -3.12 -9.88 -9.12
CA GLN A 61 -3.78 -11.04 -9.75
C GLN A 61 -2.83 -12.23 -9.96
N THR A 62 -1.52 -11.99 -9.88
CA THR A 62 -0.51 -12.95 -10.34
C THR A 62 -0.12 -13.96 -9.27
N PHE A 63 -0.07 -13.51 -8.01
CA PHE A 63 0.51 -14.29 -6.92
C PHE A 63 -0.52 -14.61 -5.85
N VAL A 64 -0.49 -15.85 -5.36
CA VAL A 64 -1.29 -16.25 -4.19
C VAL A 64 -0.94 -15.33 -3.01
N PRO A 65 -1.90 -14.61 -2.40
CA PRO A 65 -1.62 -13.58 -1.39
C PRO A 65 -0.79 -14.07 -0.22
N ALA A 66 -1.07 -15.28 0.29
CA ALA A 66 -0.33 -15.86 1.41
C ALA A 66 1.16 -16.12 1.12
N SER A 67 1.56 -16.16 -0.17
CA SER A 67 2.94 -16.32 -0.63
C SER A 67 3.66 -15.00 -0.92
N SER A 68 2.92 -13.89 -0.95
CA SER A 68 3.42 -12.54 -1.25
C SER A 68 3.80 -11.80 0.03
N PHE A 69 4.95 -11.12 0.00
CA PHE A 69 5.29 -10.17 1.04
C PHE A 69 6.26 -9.09 0.55
N LEU A 70 6.19 -7.92 1.18
CA LEU A 70 7.19 -6.86 1.08
C LEU A 70 7.49 -6.34 2.49
N LYS A 71 8.75 -6.46 2.93
CA LYS A 71 9.20 -6.11 4.27
C LYS A 71 10.23 -5.00 4.23
N LEU A 72 9.99 -3.91 4.93
CA LEU A 72 10.98 -2.85 5.14
C LEU A 72 12.16 -3.39 5.98
N LEU A 73 13.36 -3.39 5.40
CA LEU A 73 14.60 -3.84 6.05
C LEU A 73 15.34 -2.69 6.72
N THR A 74 15.44 -1.56 6.03
CA THR A 74 16.21 -0.41 6.49
C THR A 74 15.37 0.84 6.25
N PRO A 75 15.00 1.59 7.31
CA PRO A 75 14.39 2.90 7.16
C PRO A 75 15.39 3.89 6.58
N ALA A 76 14.93 5.08 6.18
CA ALA A 76 15.71 6.02 5.38
C ALA A 76 17.15 6.23 5.86
N GLY A 77 18.14 5.85 5.04
CA GLY A 77 19.57 6.02 5.34
C GLY A 77 20.08 7.48 5.30
N SER A 78 20.93 7.81 6.29
CA SER A 78 21.84 8.97 6.49
C SER A 78 21.31 10.42 6.61
N GLN A 79 21.98 11.16 7.49
CA GLN A 79 21.67 12.49 8.05
C GLN A 79 22.43 13.65 7.36
N SER A 80 23.15 13.41 6.26
CA SER A 80 24.04 14.40 5.64
C SER A 80 23.86 14.62 4.14
N ARG A 81 22.86 14.00 3.51
CA ARG A 81 22.55 14.14 2.08
C ARG A 81 21.06 14.42 1.88
N PRO A 82 20.66 15.03 0.75
CA PRO A 82 19.25 15.21 0.38
C PRO A 82 18.57 13.92 -0.10
N GLU A 83 19.28 12.80 -0.03
CA GLU A 83 18.85 11.49 -0.49
C GLU A 83 18.34 10.67 0.70
N LEU A 84 17.15 10.10 0.55
CA LEU A 84 16.55 9.17 1.48
C LEU A 84 16.38 7.82 0.78
N LEU A 85 16.97 6.76 1.35
CA LEU A 85 16.96 5.41 0.80
C LEU A 85 16.25 4.44 1.74
N TRP A 86 15.21 3.79 1.23
CA TRP A 86 14.54 2.65 1.88
C TRP A 86 14.85 1.36 1.13
N THR A 87 15.05 0.29 1.87
CA THR A 87 15.30 -1.06 1.31
C THR A 87 14.23 -2.02 1.80
N PHE A 88 13.67 -2.80 0.87
CA PHE A 88 12.66 -3.80 1.14
C PHE A 88 13.11 -5.18 0.64
N ALA A 89 12.94 -6.19 1.48
CA ALA A 89 12.94 -7.58 1.03
C ALA A 89 11.53 -7.90 0.49
N GLY A 90 11.46 -8.40 -0.73
CA GLY A 90 10.18 -8.76 -1.36
C GLY A 90 10.20 -10.17 -1.92
N ARG A 91 9.02 -10.78 -2.00
CA ARG A 91 8.80 -12.01 -2.77
C ARG A 91 7.39 -11.98 -3.34
N ASN A 92 7.26 -12.40 -4.61
CA ASN A 92 5.96 -12.54 -5.28
C ASN A 92 5.11 -11.25 -5.14
N VAL A 93 5.74 -10.10 -5.35
CA VAL A 93 5.09 -8.78 -5.27
C VAL A 93 4.67 -8.40 -6.68
N ASP A 94 3.44 -7.92 -6.83
CA ASP A 94 2.92 -7.46 -8.11
C ASP A 94 3.68 -6.21 -8.59
N PRO A 95 4.05 -6.12 -9.89
CA PRO A 95 4.72 -4.92 -10.43
C PRO A 95 3.95 -3.62 -10.23
N GLY A 96 2.62 -3.65 -10.12
CA GLY A 96 1.76 -2.51 -9.79
C GLY A 96 2.09 -1.88 -8.43
N CYS A 97 2.79 -2.58 -7.54
CA CYS A 97 3.32 -2.03 -6.29
C CYS A 97 4.28 -0.85 -6.54
N LEU A 98 5.00 -0.82 -7.67
CA LEU A 98 5.86 0.33 -8.04
C LEU A 98 5.03 1.60 -8.25
N LEU A 99 3.83 1.46 -8.82
CA LEU A 99 2.90 2.58 -9.00
C LEU A 99 2.31 3.05 -7.66
N VAL A 100 2.02 2.12 -6.74
CA VAL A 100 1.62 2.46 -5.36
C VAL A 100 2.70 3.29 -4.67
N ILE A 101 3.97 2.87 -4.77
CA ILE A 101 5.11 3.61 -4.21
C ILE A 101 5.23 5.01 -4.83
N GLU A 102 5.16 5.11 -6.16
CA GLU A 102 5.21 6.39 -6.86
C GLU A 102 4.09 7.34 -6.40
N ASN A 103 2.86 6.82 -6.28
CA ASN A 103 1.70 7.58 -5.82
C ASN A 103 1.86 8.07 -4.39
N LEU A 104 2.36 7.22 -3.49
CA LEU A 104 2.64 7.59 -2.10
C LEU A 104 3.64 8.74 -2.02
N ILE A 105 4.74 8.68 -2.79
CA ILE A 105 5.71 9.79 -2.84
C ILE A 105 5.08 11.05 -3.45
N HIS A 106 4.26 10.89 -4.48
CA HIS A 106 3.55 12.01 -5.10
C HIS A 106 2.62 12.72 -4.11
N ALA A 107 1.84 11.99 -3.31
CA ALA A 107 0.97 12.58 -2.31
C ALA A 107 1.74 13.40 -1.27
N GLN A 108 2.96 13.00 -0.92
CA GLN A 108 3.80 13.73 0.04
C GLN A 108 4.55 14.93 -0.59
N TYR A 109 4.62 15.04 -1.92
CA TYR A 109 5.45 16.02 -2.64
C TYR A 109 5.31 17.45 -2.12
N GLY A 110 4.07 17.94 -2.00
CA GLY A 110 3.78 19.33 -1.61
C GLY A 110 4.03 19.61 -0.13
N GLU A 111 4.01 18.57 0.71
CA GLU A 111 4.06 18.71 2.17
C GLU A 111 5.49 18.68 2.72
N VAL A 112 6.45 18.15 1.94
CA VAL A 112 7.85 17.94 2.36
C VAL A 112 8.83 18.94 1.77
N GLY A 113 8.36 20.03 1.16
CA GLY A 113 9.21 21.02 0.48
C GLY A 113 9.66 20.61 -0.93
N GLY A 114 9.08 19.55 -1.49
CA GLY A 114 9.30 19.13 -2.87
C GLY A 114 10.29 17.97 -3.03
N VAL A 115 9.94 17.05 -3.90
CA VAL A 115 10.80 15.95 -4.37
C VAL A 115 11.42 16.36 -5.71
N ALA A 116 12.72 16.12 -5.88
CA ALA A 116 13.44 16.32 -7.14
C ALA A 116 13.29 15.11 -8.05
N SER A 117 13.51 13.91 -7.50
CA SER A 117 13.40 12.65 -8.22
C SER A 117 13.05 11.48 -7.30
N LEU A 118 12.47 10.45 -7.90
CA LEU A 118 12.25 9.13 -7.33
C LEU A 118 12.98 8.10 -8.20
N ARG A 119 13.80 7.25 -7.59
CA ARG A 119 14.48 6.15 -8.27
C ARG A 119 14.11 4.84 -7.61
N LEU A 120 13.69 3.88 -8.41
CA LEU A 120 13.24 2.55 -7.98
C LEU A 120 14.15 1.50 -8.60
N GLY A 121 14.71 0.59 -7.81
CA GLY A 121 15.58 -0.48 -8.31
C GLY A 121 15.44 -1.77 -7.51
N GLY A 122 16.00 -2.87 -8.00
CA GLY A 122 15.82 -4.19 -7.39
C GLY A 122 15.03 -5.15 -8.29
N GLU A 123 14.83 -6.39 -7.83
CA GLU A 123 14.28 -7.49 -8.63
C GLU A 123 12.87 -7.19 -9.15
N LEU A 124 12.01 -6.59 -8.32
CA LEU A 124 10.67 -6.16 -8.72
C LEU A 124 10.68 -5.14 -9.88
N ALA A 125 11.75 -4.35 -10.00
CA ALA A 125 11.91 -3.34 -11.03
C ALA A 125 12.71 -3.86 -12.24
N LEU A 126 13.30 -5.05 -12.18
CA LEU A 126 14.03 -5.64 -13.30
C LEU A 126 13.07 -5.97 -14.45
N GLY A 127 13.45 -5.62 -15.67
CA GLY A 127 12.63 -5.87 -16.86
C GLY A 127 11.58 -4.80 -17.16
N HIS A 128 11.52 -3.73 -16.36
CA HIS A 128 10.65 -2.58 -16.60
C HIS A 128 11.47 -1.34 -16.98
N ASP A 129 11.10 -0.69 -18.08
CA ASP A 129 11.72 0.57 -18.52
C ASP A 129 11.09 1.79 -17.81
N SER A 130 9.92 1.61 -17.19
CA SER A 130 9.18 2.66 -16.48
C SER A 130 8.23 2.05 -15.45
N VAL A 131 7.74 2.86 -14.51
CA VAL A 131 6.64 2.48 -13.63
C VAL A 131 5.39 2.24 -14.49
N GLY A 132 4.78 1.06 -14.35
CA GLY A 132 3.57 0.69 -15.07
C GLY A 132 2.38 1.61 -14.74
N SER A 133 1.31 1.50 -15.53
CA SER A 133 0.09 2.30 -15.34
C SER A 133 -1.01 1.60 -14.55
N GLU A 134 -0.81 0.34 -14.18
CA GLU A 134 -1.82 -0.50 -13.55
C GLU A 134 -1.49 -0.70 -12.07
N LEU A 135 -2.51 -0.58 -11.22
CA LEU A 135 -2.43 -0.89 -9.80
C LEU A 135 -2.64 -2.40 -9.58
N PRO A 136 -2.21 -2.96 -8.44
CA PRO A 136 -2.42 -4.37 -8.15
C PRO A 136 -3.91 -4.75 -8.16
N GLY A 137 -4.24 -5.81 -8.89
CA GLY A 137 -5.59 -6.41 -8.91
C GLY A 137 -5.86 -7.36 -7.75
N ASP A 138 -7.05 -7.93 -7.74
CA ASP A 138 -7.52 -8.94 -6.79
C ASP A 138 -7.12 -10.36 -7.24
N PHE A 139 -6.72 -11.21 -6.30
CA PHE A 139 -6.36 -12.59 -6.60
C PHE A 139 -7.58 -13.51 -6.51
N GLU A 140 -7.88 -14.20 -7.62
CA GLU A 140 -8.93 -15.22 -7.68
C GLU A 140 -8.35 -16.65 -7.80
N PRO A 141 -9.09 -17.69 -7.35
CA PRO A 141 -10.42 -17.63 -6.72
C PRO A 141 -10.35 -17.23 -5.24
N TYR A 142 -11.39 -16.56 -4.76
CA TYR A 142 -11.51 -16.20 -3.35
C TYR A 142 -11.81 -17.43 -2.46
N PRO A 143 -11.22 -17.52 -1.25
CA PRO A 143 -11.55 -18.57 -0.28
C PRO A 143 -12.84 -18.28 0.52
N PHE A 144 -13.46 -17.12 0.31
CA PHE A 144 -14.69 -16.65 0.95
C PHE A 144 -15.53 -15.86 -0.06
N THR A 145 -16.77 -15.55 0.30
CA THR A 145 -17.67 -14.74 -0.55
C THR A 145 -17.22 -13.28 -0.54
N VAL A 146 -17.17 -12.64 -1.71
CA VAL A 146 -16.84 -11.21 -1.84
C VAL A 146 -17.94 -10.53 -2.64
N GLU A 147 -18.53 -9.48 -2.08
CA GLU A 147 -19.57 -8.68 -2.71
C GLU A 147 -19.13 -7.21 -2.80
N TYR A 148 -19.24 -6.64 -4.01
CA TYR A 148 -18.92 -5.25 -4.29
C TYR A 148 -20.19 -4.49 -4.68
N GLY A 149 -20.53 -3.44 -3.94
CA GLY A 149 -21.78 -2.68 -4.04
C GLY A 149 -21.58 -1.16 -4.05
N PHE A 150 -20.57 -0.66 -4.77
CA PHE A 150 -20.21 0.77 -4.80
C PHE A 150 -21.33 1.67 -5.38
N GLU A 151 -22.23 2.19 -4.55
CA GLU A 151 -23.31 3.08 -5.00
C GLU A 151 -23.26 4.50 -4.37
N ASP A 152 -22.65 4.68 -3.20
CA ASP A 152 -22.67 5.93 -2.44
C ASP A 152 -21.23 6.50 -2.24
N PRO A 153 -21.01 7.81 -1.94
CA PRO A 153 -19.67 8.31 -1.59
C PRO A 153 -19.26 7.88 -0.17
N GLN A 154 -20.01 6.96 0.42
CA GLN A 154 -19.71 6.27 1.65
C GLN A 154 -19.38 4.84 1.28
N VAL A 155 -18.32 4.30 1.86
CA VAL A 155 -18.00 2.89 1.72
C VAL A 155 -18.03 2.25 3.10
N LEU A 156 -18.87 1.24 3.26
CA LEU A 156 -18.87 0.32 4.38
C LEU A 156 -18.09 -0.91 3.95
N VAL A 157 -17.14 -1.34 4.78
CA VAL A 157 -16.49 -2.64 4.61
C VAL A 157 -16.80 -3.47 5.83
N ASP A 158 -17.51 -4.57 5.63
CA ASP A 158 -17.86 -5.54 6.66
C ASP A 158 -17.26 -6.91 6.34
N VAL A 159 -16.75 -7.56 7.37
CA VAL A 159 -16.14 -8.89 7.30
C VAL A 159 -16.78 -9.79 8.34
N THR A 160 -17.38 -10.88 7.88
CA THR A 160 -17.99 -11.90 8.73
C THR A 160 -17.02 -13.07 8.90
N PHE A 161 -16.73 -13.44 10.15
CA PHE A 161 -15.93 -14.64 10.42
C PHE A 161 -16.81 -15.88 10.40
N ALA A 162 -16.31 -16.98 9.84
CA ALA A 162 -17.05 -18.24 9.76
C ALA A 162 -17.33 -18.86 11.15
N ASP A 163 -16.52 -18.50 12.14
CA ASP A 163 -16.68 -18.91 13.53
C ASP A 163 -16.39 -17.74 14.48
N ARG A 164 -16.87 -17.86 15.73
CA ARG A 164 -16.52 -16.92 16.79
C ARG A 164 -15.02 -16.99 17.11
N GLN A 165 -14.35 -15.86 17.00
CA GLN A 165 -12.92 -15.69 17.23
C GLN A 165 -12.62 -15.15 18.63
N ASP A 166 -11.45 -15.53 19.12
CA ASP A 166 -10.83 -14.86 20.26
C ASP A 166 -10.28 -13.50 19.80
N VAL A 167 -10.65 -12.42 20.50
CA VAL A 167 -10.27 -11.05 20.14
C VAL A 167 -8.76 -10.87 20.13
N GLU A 168 -8.01 -11.61 20.96
CA GLU A 168 -6.54 -11.56 20.97
C GLU A 168 -5.93 -12.05 19.64
N LYS A 169 -6.57 -13.03 18.98
CA LYS A 169 -6.14 -13.54 17.66
C LYS A 169 -6.41 -12.55 16.52
N LEU A 170 -7.20 -11.51 16.76
CA LEU A 170 -7.57 -10.51 15.76
C LEU A 170 -6.61 -9.30 15.72
N ALA A 171 -5.57 -9.29 16.55
CA ALA A 171 -4.54 -8.24 16.51
C ALA A 171 -3.90 -8.06 15.11
N PRO A 172 -3.60 -9.12 14.34
CA PRO A 172 -3.09 -8.99 12.97
C PRO A 172 -4.03 -8.23 12.04
N PHE A 173 -5.35 -8.47 12.13
CA PHE A 173 -6.33 -7.73 11.33
C PHE A 173 -6.25 -6.24 11.60
N ARG A 174 -6.21 -5.85 12.88
CA ARG A 174 -6.11 -4.43 13.25
C ARG A 174 -4.87 -3.75 12.67
N ILE A 175 -3.72 -4.43 12.74
CA ILE A 175 -2.45 -3.88 12.24
C ILE A 175 -2.50 -3.74 10.72
N ALA A 176 -2.88 -4.82 10.03
CA ALA A 176 -2.92 -4.87 8.56
C ALA A 176 -3.95 -3.87 8.00
N TRP A 177 -5.12 -3.78 8.63
CA TRP A 177 -6.18 -2.87 8.25
C TRP A 177 -5.77 -1.40 8.37
N ARG A 178 -5.17 -1.00 9.51
CA ARG A 178 -4.68 0.36 9.70
C ARG A 178 -3.55 0.72 8.73
N ALA A 179 -2.72 -0.25 8.39
CA ALA A 179 -1.67 -0.08 7.40
C ALA A 179 -2.28 0.15 5.99
N TRP A 180 -3.27 -0.65 5.60
CA TRP A 180 -4.04 -0.43 4.37
C TRP A 180 -4.73 0.93 4.34
N GLU A 181 -5.43 1.32 5.42
CA GLU A 181 -6.05 2.64 5.55
C GLU A 181 -5.01 3.76 5.38
N GLY A 182 -3.83 3.58 5.99
CA GLY A 182 -2.73 4.53 5.88
C GLY A 182 -2.25 4.73 4.44
N ILE A 183 -2.17 3.66 3.64
CA ILE A 183 -1.82 3.74 2.22
C ILE A 183 -2.92 4.45 1.44
N ALA A 184 -4.19 4.08 1.66
CA ALA A 184 -5.35 4.63 0.98
C ALA A 184 -5.53 6.14 1.25
N ILE A 185 -5.47 6.56 2.53
CA ILE A 185 -5.58 7.97 2.95
C ILE A 185 -4.46 8.83 2.33
N ARG A 186 -3.28 8.24 2.10
CA ARG A 186 -2.13 8.94 1.51
C ARG A 186 -2.04 8.75 0.00
N GLY A 187 -3.15 8.38 -0.64
CA GLY A 187 -3.28 8.37 -2.09
C GLY A 187 -2.48 7.26 -2.78
N GLY A 188 -2.07 6.20 -2.08
CA GLY A 188 -1.31 5.10 -2.70
C GLY A 188 -2.08 4.41 -3.83
N PHE A 189 -3.40 4.31 -3.70
CA PHE A 189 -4.31 3.70 -4.69
C PHE A 189 -4.94 4.72 -5.64
N ALA A 190 -4.22 5.79 -5.94
CA ALA A 190 -4.63 6.80 -6.91
C ALA A 190 -4.44 6.32 -8.36
N ASP A 191 -5.38 6.66 -9.23
CA ASP A 191 -5.35 6.34 -10.65
C ASP A 191 -5.61 7.61 -11.50
N ALA A 192 -5.94 7.42 -12.78
CA ALA A 192 -6.28 8.54 -13.65
C ALA A 192 -7.55 9.29 -13.19
N THR A 193 -8.47 8.60 -12.51
CA THR A 193 -9.75 9.12 -11.99
C THR A 193 -9.52 9.93 -10.71
N TYR A 194 -8.78 9.36 -9.76
CA TYR A 194 -8.51 9.92 -8.44
C TYR A 194 -7.02 10.21 -8.30
N ARG A 195 -6.60 11.43 -8.64
CA ARG A 195 -5.17 11.81 -8.61
C ARG A 195 -4.61 11.76 -7.18
N PRO A 196 -3.32 11.43 -6.95
CA PRO A 196 -2.75 11.24 -5.61
C PRO A 196 -2.98 12.39 -4.61
N GLY A 197 -2.92 13.65 -5.07
CA GLY A 197 -3.17 14.81 -4.20
C GLY A 197 -4.65 15.14 -3.96
N HIS A 198 -5.57 14.50 -4.68
CA HIS A 198 -7.02 14.63 -4.53
C HIS A 198 -7.67 13.35 -4.01
N ALA A 199 -6.95 12.22 -4.04
CA ALA A 199 -7.38 10.98 -3.45
C ALA A 199 -7.57 11.20 -1.95
N SER A 200 -8.80 10.98 -1.50
CA SER A 200 -9.17 11.17 -0.11
C SER A 200 -9.94 9.96 0.37
N MET A 201 -9.73 9.62 1.63
CA MET A 201 -10.58 8.69 2.35
C MET A 201 -10.72 9.26 3.76
N MET A 202 -11.96 9.50 4.19
CA MET A 202 -12.24 10.03 5.53
C MET A 202 -12.82 8.91 6.37
N VAL A 203 -12.17 8.56 7.48
CA VAL A 203 -12.71 7.59 8.44
C VAL A 203 -13.94 8.21 9.12
N LYS A 204 -15.11 7.58 8.95
CA LYS A 204 -16.35 7.97 9.64
C LYS A 204 -16.53 7.19 10.93
N ASP A 205 -16.37 5.88 10.86
CA ASP A 205 -16.35 4.99 12.01
C ASP A 205 -15.02 4.21 11.99
N ASP A 206 -14.25 4.33 13.08
CA ASP A 206 -13.00 3.56 13.27
C ASP A 206 -13.31 2.06 13.28
N LEU A 207 -12.32 1.26 12.92
CA LEU A 207 -12.42 -0.19 12.80
C LEU A 207 -12.97 -0.81 14.10
N ARG A 208 -14.17 -1.36 14.00
CA ARG A 208 -14.80 -2.13 15.07
C ARG A 208 -14.47 -3.59 14.85
N ILE A 209 -13.89 -4.22 15.88
CA ILE A 209 -13.57 -5.65 15.86
C ILE A 209 -14.32 -6.31 17.00
N VAL A 210 -15.15 -7.29 16.66
CA VAL A 210 -15.87 -8.14 17.61
C VAL A 210 -15.55 -9.60 17.31
N SER A 211 -16.02 -10.51 18.17
CA SER A 211 -15.69 -11.93 18.01
C SER A 211 -16.30 -12.58 16.76
N THR A 212 -17.29 -11.98 16.11
CA THR A 212 -17.98 -12.55 14.94
C THR A 212 -17.63 -11.85 13.63
N GLY A 213 -16.86 -10.76 13.68
CA GLY A 213 -16.54 -9.98 12.50
C GLY A 213 -15.85 -8.67 12.81
N LEU A 214 -15.58 -7.91 11.76
CA LEU A 214 -15.10 -6.54 11.85
C LEU A 214 -15.75 -5.67 10.79
N GLY A 215 -15.74 -4.37 11.03
CA GLY A 215 -16.28 -3.42 10.07
C GLY A 215 -15.72 -2.02 10.26
N ALA A 216 -15.66 -1.27 9.17
CA ALA A 216 -15.27 0.13 9.16
C ALA A 216 -16.09 0.91 8.12
N ALA A 217 -16.38 2.18 8.43
CA ALA A 217 -17.12 3.05 7.54
C ALA A 217 -16.27 4.25 7.11
N TYR A 218 -16.25 4.51 5.82
CA TYR A 218 -15.50 5.58 5.18
C TYR A 218 -16.44 6.54 4.48
N GLY A 219 -16.09 7.83 4.49
CA GLY A 219 -16.77 8.86 3.73
C GLY A 219 -15.82 9.52 2.75
N ARG A 220 -16.39 10.07 1.67
CA ARG A 220 -15.64 10.78 0.62
C ARG A 220 -14.49 9.94 0.07
N VAL A 221 -14.79 8.66 -0.20
CA VAL A 221 -13.81 7.74 -0.76
C VAL A 221 -13.54 8.14 -2.20
N SER A 222 -12.27 8.37 -2.51
CA SER A 222 -11.78 8.76 -3.83
C SER A 222 -10.46 8.03 -4.05
N ILE A 223 -10.53 6.71 -4.11
CA ILE A 223 -9.42 5.81 -4.44
C ILE A 223 -9.89 4.87 -5.55
N ALA A 224 -8.97 4.30 -6.31
CA ALA A 224 -9.31 3.28 -7.29
C ALA A 224 -9.75 1.97 -6.63
N ASP A 225 -10.55 1.17 -7.33
CA ASP A 225 -11.03 -0.16 -6.89
C ASP A 225 -9.89 -1.08 -6.47
N ALA A 226 -8.70 -0.92 -7.08
CA ALA A 226 -7.47 -1.59 -6.71
C ALA A 226 -7.10 -1.46 -5.22
N GLY A 227 -7.50 -0.36 -4.56
CA GLY A 227 -7.35 -0.23 -3.11
C GLY A 227 -8.13 -1.30 -2.36
N PHE A 228 -9.37 -1.56 -2.75
CA PHE A 228 -10.20 -2.62 -2.17
C PHE A 228 -9.74 -4.02 -2.59
N TYR A 229 -9.23 -4.18 -3.81
CA TYR A 229 -8.61 -5.44 -4.24
C TYR A 229 -7.39 -5.80 -3.38
N CYS A 230 -6.54 -4.82 -3.07
CA CYS A 230 -5.43 -5.00 -2.14
C CYS A 230 -5.91 -5.36 -0.72
N LEU A 231 -7.04 -4.79 -0.26
CA LEU A 231 -7.66 -5.16 1.01
C LEU A 231 -8.15 -6.61 1.00
N VAL A 232 -8.81 -7.05 -0.07
CA VAL A 232 -9.28 -8.44 -0.21
C VAL A 232 -8.10 -9.41 -0.22
N ASN A 233 -7.02 -9.13 -0.98
CA ASN A 233 -5.81 -9.96 -0.97
C ASN A 233 -5.20 -10.07 0.44
N MET A 234 -5.20 -8.97 1.19
CA MET A 234 -4.76 -8.95 2.58
C MET A 234 -5.61 -9.87 3.47
N LEU A 235 -6.95 -9.82 3.30
CA LEU A 235 -7.90 -10.65 4.03
C LEU A 235 -7.78 -12.14 3.67
N GLN A 236 -7.46 -12.48 2.42
CA GLN A 236 -7.15 -13.87 2.03
C GLN A 236 -5.98 -14.45 2.82
N THR A 237 -4.88 -13.70 2.95
CA THR A 237 -3.73 -14.16 3.75
C THR A 237 -4.09 -14.34 5.22
N LEU A 238 -4.92 -13.44 5.77
CA LEU A 238 -5.37 -13.52 7.16
C LEU A 238 -6.31 -14.72 7.38
N HIS A 239 -7.19 -15.01 6.41
CA HIS A 239 -8.01 -16.22 6.36
C HIS A 239 -7.15 -17.48 6.43
N ASP A 240 -6.18 -17.60 5.52
CA ASP A 240 -5.29 -18.76 5.42
C ASP A 240 -4.42 -18.98 6.67
N ARG A 241 -4.15 -17.91 7.43
CA ARG A 241 -3.32 -17.94 8.65
C ARG A 241 -4.11 -18.24 9.93
N GLY A 242 -5.38 -18.60 9.82
CA GLY A 242 -6.11 -19.25 10.91
C GLY A 242 -7.24 -18.43 11.53
N VAL A 243 -7.75 -17.42 10.82
CA VAL A 243 -9.00 -16.74 11.17
C VAL A 243 -9.96 -16.85 9.98
N PRO A 244 -10.72 -17.96 9.87
CA PRO A 244 -11.59 -18.20 8.74
C PRO A 244 -12.65 -17.10 8.58
N ILE A 245 -12.67 -16.52 7.38
CA ILE A 245 -13.64 -15.52 6.92
C ILE A 245 -14.72 -16.26 6.11
N GLU A 246 -15.98 -15.89 6.33
CA GLU A 246 -17.14 -16.40 5.57
C GLU A 246 -17.48 -15.46 4.40
N SER A 247 -17.56 -14.15 4.67
CA SER A 247 -17.88 -13.14 3.68
C SER A 247 -17.16 -11.81 3.92
N VAL A 248 -16.99 -11.06 2.84
CA VAL A 248 -16.56 -9.67 2.81
C VAL A 248 -17.54 -8.88 1.94
N GLU A 249 -18.14 -7.85 2.51
CA GLU A 249 -19.09 -6.95 1.84
C GLU A 249 -18.47 -5.55 1.78
N ILE A 250 -18.43 -4.96 0.58
CA ILE A 250 -17.89 -3.62 0.32
C ILE A 250 -18.97 -2.81 -0.39
N GLU A 251 -19.68 -1.94 0.34
CA GLU A 251 -20.85 -1.17 -0.13
C GLU A 251 -20.61 0.34 -0.11
#